data_AF-A0A8H7K3G8-F1
#
_entry.id   AF-A0A8H7K3G8-F1
#
_cell.length_a   1.000
_cell.length_b   1.000
_cell.length_c   1.000
_cell.angle_alpha   90.00
_cell.angle_beta   90.00
_cell.angle_gamma   90.00
#
_symmetry.space_group_name_H-M   'P 1'
#
loop_
_entity.id
_entity.type
_entity.pdbx_description
1 polymer ?
#
loop_
_entity_poly.entity_id
_entity_poly.type
_entity_poly.pdbx_seq_one_letter_code
_entity_poly.pdbx_strand_id
1 'polypeptide(L)'
;MPGSVNTADEYEFINYEEVAASPEDVAKVRDWLQPTDYLADSGEFRRHLLSQAPGTGLWICETDAYRKWHDSPDHGSLWINGVPGAGKSVTASSIIQHLKTTEDCPVLFFFFRNIVAANFSPRGLLQDWLAQLLPYSPDYRWPFGLA
;
A
#
# COMPACT_ATOMS: atom_id res chain seq x y z
N MET A 1 -28.87 13.27 -46.90
CA MET A 1 -27.57 13.08 -46.22
C MET A 1 -27.73 13.59 -44.80
N PRO A 2 -27.74 12.72 -43.77
CA PRO A 2 -27.82 13.16 -42.39
C PRO A 2 -26.45 13.70 -41.96
N GLY A 3 -26.47 14.83 -41.25
CA GLY A 3 -25.28 15.52 -40.76
C GLY A 3 -24.50 14.67 -39.76
N SER A 4 -23.17 14.72 -39.86
CA SER A 4 -22.28 14.10 -38.89
C SER A 4 -22.47 14.76 -37.54
N VAL A 5 -23.07 14.02 -36.59
CA VAL A 5 -22.99 14.36 -35.17
C VAL A 5 -21.53 14.15 -34.77
N ASN A 6 -20.84 15.25 -34.46
CA ASN A 6 -19.52 15.21 -33.86
C ASN A 6 -19.69 14.84 -32.39
N THR A 7 -19.62 13.55 -32.09
CA THR A 7 -19.56 13.01 -30.72
C THR A 7 -18.11 13.10 -30.23
N ALA A 8 -17.60 14.31 -30.09
CA ALA A 8 -16.49 14.55 -29.19
C ALA A 8 -17.12 14.77 -27.83
N ASP A 9 -17.25 13.69 -27.05
CA ASP A 9 -17.65 13.78 -25.65
C ASP A 9 -16.76 14.84 -24.99
N GLU A 10 -17.39 15.95 -24.63
CA GLU A 10 -16.77 17.13 -24.06
C GLU A 10 -16.37 16.78 -22.63
N TYR A 11 -15.17 16.19 -22.48
CA TYR A 11 -14.59 15.94 -21.17
C TYR A 11 -14.21 17.29 -20.58
N GLU A 12 -15.05 17.79 -19.68
CA GLU A 12 -14.71 18.92 -18.83
C GLU A 12 -13.58 18.48 -17.89
N PHE A 13 -12.36 18.96 -18.15
CA PHE A 13 -11.29 18.90 -17.18
C PHE A 13 -11.67 19.83 -16.04
N ILE A 14 -12.30 19.28 -14.99
CA ILE A 14 -12.54 20.02 -13.75
C ILE A 14 -11.17 20.44 -13.25
N ASN A 15 -10.93 21.75 -13.27
CA ASN A 15 -9.74 22.34 -12.71
C ASN A 15 -9.81 22.09 -11.19
N TYR A 16 -9.15 21.05 -10.72
CA TYR A 16 -9.01 20.75 -9.30
C TYR A 16 -8.17 21.89 -8.72
N GLU A 17 -8.82 22.88 -8.13
CA GLU A 17 -8.12 23.73 -7.17
C GLU A 17 -7.56 22.78 -6.09
N GLU A 18 -6.27 22.91 -5.76
CA GLU A 18 -5.63 22.20 -4.65
C GLU A 18 -6.29 22.66 -3.33
N VAL A 19 -7.45 22.09 -3.04
CA VAL A 19 -8.11 22.24 -1.76
C VAL A 19 -7.45 21.22 -0.85
N ALA A 20 -6.57 21.71 0.02
CA ALA A 20 -6.01 20.90 1.10
C ALA A 20 -7.16 20.22 1.87
N ALA A 21 -7.31 18.92 1.69
CA ALA A 21 -8.33 18.11 2.35
C ALA A 21 -8.15 18.21 3.87
N SER A 22 -9.23 18.56 4.58
CA SER A 22 -9.19 18.62 6.04
C SER A 22 -9.06 17.22 6.65
N PRO A 23 -8.58 17.08 7.90
CA PRO A 23 -8.62 15.82 8.65
C PRO A 23 -10.00 15.12 8.63
N GLU A 24 -11.07 15.91 8.58
CA GLU A 24 -12.45 15.41 8.50
C GLU A 24 -12.78 14.83 7.12
N ASP A 25 -12.28 15.44 6.05
CA ASP A 25 -12.49 14.95 4.68
C ASP A 25 -11.74 13.63 4.45
N VAL A 26 -10.53 13.48 5.01
CA VAL A 26 -9.81 12.19 5.00
C VAL A 26 -10.62 11.12 5.70
N ALA A 27 -11.22 11.46 6.84
CA ALA A 27 -12.01 10.52 7.61
C ALA A 27 -13.25 10.08 6.81
N LYS A 28 -13.91 11.02 6.10
CA LYS A 28 -15.02 10.73 5.19
C LYS A 28 -14.59 9.83 4.03
N VAL A 29 -13.45 10.13 3.39
CA VAL A 29 -12.92 9.31 2.29
C VAL A 29 -12.53 7.92 2.79
N ARG A 30 -11.88 7.82 3.96
CA ARG A 30 -11.52 6.55 4.57
C ARG A 30 -12.76 5.73 4.94
N ASP A 31 -13.79 6.36 5.48
CA ASP A 31 -15.07 5.71 5.78
C ASP A 31 -15.76 5.21 4.50
N TRP A 32 -15.76 6.02 3.43
CA TRP A 32 -16.28 5.61 2.12
C TRP A 32 -15.49 4.46 1.48
N LEU A 33 -14.16 4.46 1.61
CA LEU A 33 -13.30 3.39 1.11
C LEU A 33 -13.58 2.06 1.81
N GLN A 34 -14.01 2.07 3.07
CA GLN A 34 -14.22 0.88 3.89
C GLN A 34 -13.03 -0.11 3.80
N PRO A 35 -11.80 0.32 4.12
CA PRO A 35 -10.65 -0.56 4.06
C PRO A 35 -10.79 -1.71 5.07
N THR A 36 -10.04 -2.78 4.84
CA THR A 36 -9.90 -3.83 5.83
C THR A 36 -9.22 -3.28 7.09
N ASP A 37 -9.40 -3.97 8.21
CA ASP A 37 -8.64 -3.65 9.43
C ASP A 37 -7.21 -4.22 9.33
N TYR A 38 -6.43 -3.70 8.37
CA TYR A 38 -5.08 -4.16 8.04
C TYR A 38 -4.04 -3.81 9.13
N LEU A 39 -4.38 -2.89 10.06
CA LEU A 39 -3.55 -2.50 11.20
C LEU A 39 -4.00 -3.09 12.53
N ALA A 40 -5.11 -3.85 12.56
CA ALA A 40 -5.59 -4.47 13.79
C ALA A 40 -4.48 -5.27 14.48
N ASP A 41 -4.55 -5.36 15.80
CA ASP A 41 -3.68 -6.24 16.59
C ASP A 41 -3.82 -7.71 16.18
N SER A 42 -5.02 -8.08 15.75
CA SER A 42 -5.35 -9.40 15.18
C SER A 42 -5.09 -9.51 13.67
N GLY A 43 -4.61 -8.45 13.02
CA GLY A 43 -4.34 -8.39 11.59
C GLY A 43 -3.09 -9.20 11.19
N GLU A 44 -3.09 -9.70 9.95
CA GLU A 44 -2.03 -10.58 9.45
C GLU A 44 -0.64 -9.95 9.52
N PHE A 45 -0.51 -8.66 9.19
CA PHE A 45 0.76 -7.95 9.29
C PHE A 45 1.33 -8.04 10.71
N ARG A 46 0.54 -7.67 11.72
CA ARG A 46 0.97 -7.70 13.13
C ARG A 46 1.20 -9.13 13.62
N ARG A 47 0.34 -10.08 13.25
CA ARG A 47 0.51 -11.51 13.58
C ARG A 47 1.81 -12.08 13.02
N HIS A 48 2.13 -11.80 11.76
CA HIS A 48 3.35 -12.27 11.11
C HIS A 48 4.59 -11.59 11.70
N LEU A 49 4.53 -10.27 11.94
CA LEU A 49 5.62 -9.53 12.55
C LEU A 49 5.94 -10.03 13.97
N LEU A 50 4.91 -10.31 14.77
CA LEU A 50 5.06 -10.87 16.13
C LEU A 50 5.53 -12.33 16.13
N SER A 51 5.36 -13.06 15.02
CA SER A 51 5.84 -14.43 14.85
C SER A 51 7.32 -14.49 14.43
N GLN A 52 7.97 -13.35 14.21
CA GLN A 52 9.38 -13.27 13.86
C GLN A 52 10.24 -13.74 15.03
N ALA A 53 11.09 -14.75 14.78
CA ALA A 53 12.10 -15.14 15.74
C ALA A 53 13.14 -14.00 15.88
N PRO A 54 13.64 -13.70 17.09
CA PRO A 54 14.63 -12.65 17.31
C PRO A 54 15.83 -12.77 16.35
N GLY A 55 16.21 -11.67 15.70
CA GLY A 55 17.34 -11.62 14.76
C GLY A 55 17.09 -12.27 13.39
N THR A 56 15.88 -12.76 13.11
CA THR A 56 15.52 -13.34 11.80
C THR A 56 14.75 -12.34 10.92
N GLY A 57 14.34 -12.74 9.72
CA GLY A 57 13.46 -11.95 8.84
C GLY A 57 14.16 -10.89 7.96
N LEU A 58 15.28 -10.32 8.39
CA LEU A 58 16.04 -9.32 7.61
C LEU A 58 17.26 -9.89 6.86
N TRP A 59 17.59 -11.17 7.06
CA TRP A 59 18.65 -11.85 6.30
C TRP A 59 18.44 -11.73 4.78
N ILE A 60 17.18 -11.59 4.33
CA ILE A 60 16.85 -11.43 2.92
C ILE A 60 17.40 -10.13 2.32
N CYS A 61 17.55 -9.08 3.12
CA CYS A 61 18.14 -7.80 2.71
C CYS A 61 19.62 -7.95 2.33
N GLU A 62 20.29 -9.00 2.82
CA GLU A 62 21.68 -9.33 2.51
C GLU A 62 21.82 -10.16 1.21
N THR A 63 20.71 -10.52 0.55
CA THR A 63 20.74 -11.29 -0.68
C THR A 63 20.92 -10.40 -1.92
N ASP A 64 21.58 -10.93 -2.95
CA ASP A 64 21.69 -10.23 -4.24
C ASP A 64 20.34 -10.00 -4.90
N ALA A 65 19.38 -10.90 -4.71
CA ALA A 65 18.03 -10.78 -5.26
C ALA A 65 17.29 -9.57 -4.67
N TYR A 66 17.38 -9.39 -3.35
CA TYR A 66 16.80 -8.22 -2.69
C TYR A 66 17.52 -6.93 -3.13
N ARG A 67 18.85 -6.87 -3.07
CA ARG A 67 19.60 -5.67 -3.48
C ARG A 67 19.31 -5.27 -4.91
N LYS A 68 19.25 -6.23 -5.84
CA LYS A 68 18.88 -5.95 -7.23
C LYS A 68 17.46 -5.44 -7.37
N TRP A 69 16.52 -5.93 -6.57
CA TRP A 69 15.14 -5.44 -6.59
C TRP A 69 15.01 -4.05 -5.95
N HIS A 70 15.72 -3.80 -4.86
CA HIS A 70 15.64 -2.60 -4.05
C HIS A 70 16.41 -1.42 -4.67
N ASP A 71 17.66 -1.65 -5.09
CA ASP A 71 18.57 -0.60 -5.56
C ASP A 71 18.44 -0.32 -7.07
N SER A 72 17.62 -1.11 -7.78
CA SER A 72 17.41 -0.95 -9.22
C SER A 72 16.54 0.28 -9.50
N PRO A 73 16.92 1.14 -10.47
CA PRO A 73 16.07 2.22 -10.94
C PRO A 73 14.85 1.70 -11.73
N ASP A 74 14.91 0.47 -12.24
CA ASP A 74 13.81 -0.16 -12.94
C ASP A 74 12.80 -0.79 -11.96
N HIS A 75 11.50 -0.63 -12.24
CA HIS A 75 10.43 -1.26 -11.48
C HIS A 75 10.50 -2.79 -11.61
N GLY A 76 10.73 -3.50 -10.50
CA GLY A 76 10.88 -4.95 -10.48
C GLY A 76 10.05 -5.65 -9.39
N SER A 77 10.07 -6.98 -9.42
CA SER A 77 9.37 -7.84 -8.44
C SER A 77 10.37 -8.73 -7.71
N LEU A 78 10.31 -8.73 -6.37
CA LEU A 78 11.00 -9.71 -5.54
C LEU A 78 10.07 -10.90 -5.26
N TRP A 79 10.49 -12.10 -5.67
CA TRP A 79 9.70 -13.31 -5.50
C TRP A 79 10.31 -14.23 -4.43
N ILE A 80 9.61 -14.38 -3.29
CA ILE A 80 10.05 -15.17 -2.15
C ILE A 80 9.39 -16.56 -2.19
N ASN A 81 10.17 -17.57 -2.59
CA ASN A 81 9.75 -18.96 -2.66
C ASN A 81 10.16 -19.79 -1.45
N GLY A 82 9.35 -20.77 -1.09
CA GLY A 82 9.66 -21.72 -0.04
C GLY A 82 8.51 -22.64 0.31
N VAL A 83 8.81 -23.74 0.99
CA VAL A 83 7.81 -24.73 1.44
C VAL A 83 6.77 -24.08 2.37
N PRO A 84 5.55 -24.67 2.49
CA PRO A 84 4.59 -24.26 3.52
C PRO A 84 5.24 -24.22 4.91
N GLY A 85 4.94 -23.19 5.70
CA GLY A 85 5.54 -23.03 7.03
C GLY A 85 6.97 -22.45 7.06
N ALA A 86 7.63 -22.23 5.91
CA ALA A 86 9.00 -21.67 5.87
C ALA A 86 9.15 -20.20 6.32
N GLY A 87 8.11 -19.58 6.89
CA GLY A 87 8.18 -18.19 7.37
C GLY A 87 8.15 -17.12 6.29
N LYS A 88 7.66 -17.42 5.08
CA LYS A 88 7.55 -16.44 3.97
C LYS A 88 6.78 -15.17 4.37
N SER A 89 5.58 -15.34 4.94
CA SER A 89 4.75 -14.20 5.36
C SER A 89 5.39 -13.40 6.51
N VAL A 90 6.11 -14.09 7.40
CA VAL A 90 6.91 -13.46 8.47
C VAL A 90 8.02 -12.60 7.86
N THR A 91 8.76 -13.16 6.89
CA THR A 91 9.81 -12.44 6.16
C THR A 91 9.23 -11.24 5.40
N ALA A 92 8.08 -11.40 4.74
CA ALA A 92 7.39 -10.30 4.08
C ALA A 92 6.99 -9.18 5.06
N SER A 93 6.46 -9.51 6.25
CA SER A 93 6.16 -8.51 7.29
C SER A 93 7.41 -7.81 7.81
N SER A 94 8.54 -8.51 7.95
CA SER A 94 9.81 -7.91 8.34
C SER A 94 10.33 -6.93 7.28
N ILE A 95 10.25 -7.28 5.99
CA ILE A 95 10.61 -6.37 4.88
C ILE A 95 9.70 -5.14 4.88
N ILE A 96 8.38 -5.31 5.02
CA ILE A 96 7.43 -4.18 5.07
C ILE A 96 7.79 -3.24 6.22
N GLN A 97 8.04 -3.79 7.42
CA GLN A 97 8.42 -2.99 8.58
C GLN A 97 9.78 -2.29 8.40
N HIS A 98 10.73 -2.95 7.75
CA HIS A 98 12.03 -2.38 7.44
C HIS A 98 11.89 -1.19 6.50
N LEU A 99 11.23 -1.37 5.35
CA LEU A 99 11.03 -0.31 4.35
C LEU A 99 10.25 0.87 4.92
N LYS A 100 9.23 0.62 5.76
CA LYS A 100 8.49 1.69 6.44
C LYS A 100 9.36 2.57 7.34
N THR A 101 10.49 2.05 7.82
CA THR A 101 11.41 2.76 8.71
C THR A 101 12.59 3.37 7.95
N THR A 102 12.99 2.80 6.82
CA THR A 102 14.18 3.25 6.06
C THR A 102 13.87 4.14 4.88
N GLU A 103 12.67 4.03 4.30
CA GLU A 103 12.31 4.76 3.08
C GLU A 103 11.48 6.00 3.37
N ASP A 104 11.74 7.08 2.62
CA ASP A 104 10.96 8.32 2.64
C ASP A 104 9.70 8.27 1.75
N CYS A 105 9.29 7.06 1.32
CA CYS A 105 8.15 6.84 0.43
C CYS A 105 7.05 5.97 1.08
N PRO A 106 5.79 6.08 0.63
CA PRO A 106 4.71 5.26 1.16
C PRO A 106 4.94 3.77 0.86
N VAL A 107 5.03 2.95 1.91
CA VAL A 107 5.10 1.48 1.79
C VAL A 107 3.72 0.89 2.00
N LEU A 108 3.14 0.42 0.89
CA LEU A 108 1.81 -0.19 0.86
C LEU A 108 1.93 -1.70 0.96
N PHE A 109 1.00 -2.34 1.68
CA PHE A 109 0.98 -3.80 1.80
C PHE A 109 -0.44 -4.33 1.82
N PHE A 110 -0.58 -5.61 1.44
CA PHE A 110 -1.83 -6.34 1.52
C PHE A 110 -1.54 -7.84 1.68
N PHE A 111 -2.25 -8.49 2.60
CA PHE A 111 -2.18 -9.94 2.78
C PHE A 111 -3.47 -10.59 2.29
N PHE A 112 -3.39 -11.34 1.19
CA PHE A 112 -4.53 -12.10 0.66
C PHE A 112 -4.98 -13.17 1.67
N ARG A 113 -6.26 -13.17 2.04
CA ARG A 113 -6.87 -14.15 2.95
C ARG A 113 -7.71 -15.15 2.16
N ASN A 114 -7.47 -16.44 2.33
CA ASN A 114 -8.28 -17.51 1.70
C ASN A 114 -9.62 -17.78 2.40
N ILE A 115 -9.87 -17.24 3.60
CA ILE A 115 -11.03 -17.58 4.44
C ILE A 115 -12.06 -16.42 4.51
N VAL A 116 -11.69 -15.22 4.03
CA VAL A 116 -12.57 -14.04 4.05
C VAL A 116 -12.96 -13.69 2.62
N ALA A 117 -14.24 -13.82 2.28
CA ALA A 117 -14.79 -13.55 0.94
C ALA A 117 -14.40 -12.16 0.39
N ALA A 118 -14.26 -11.15 1.27
CA ALA A 118 -13.85 -9.80 0.90
C ALA A 118 -12.42 -9.72 0.31
N ASN A 119 -11.52 -10.64 0.67
CA ASN A 119 -10.13 -10.66 0.23
C ASN A 119 -9.91 -11.42 -1.08
N PHE A 120 -10.98 -11.93 -1.72
CA PHE A 120 -10.93 -12.50 -3.07
C PHE A 120 -11.12 -11.45 -4.16
N SER A 121 -11.57 -10.24 -3.80
CA SER A 121 -11.80 -9.18 -4.78
C SER A 121 -10.58 -8.26 -4.85
N PRO A 122 -10.11 -7.88 -6.05
CA PRO A 122 -9.09 -6.85 -6.21
C PRO A 122 -9.53 -5.50 -5.62
N ARG A 123 -10.83 -5.34 -5.32
CA ARG A 123 -11.39 -4.18 -4.63
C ARG A 123 -10.79 -4.00 -3.23
N GLY A 124 -10.65 -5.06 -2.43
CA GLY A 124 -10.10 -4.96 -1.08
C GLY A 124 -8.63 -4.48 -1.08
N LEU A 125 -7.85 -4.97 -2.03
CA LEU A 125 -6.49 -4.48 -2.30
C LEU A 125 -6.48 -2.97 -2.56
N LEU A 126 -7.33 -2.51 -3.50
CA LEU A 126 -7.41 -1.11 -3.88
C LEU A 126 -7.90 -0.23 -2.73
N GLN A 127 -8.91 -0.66 -1.97
CA GLN A 127 -9.41 0.06 -0.81
C GLN A 127 -8.32 0.23 0.25
N ASP A 128 -7.58 -0.84 0.56
CA ASP A 128 -6.48 -0.80 1.53
C ASP A 128 -5.32 0.05 1.05
N TRP A 129 -4.93 -0.04 -0.22
CA TRP A 129 -3.86 0.75 -0.79
C TRP A 129 -4.20 2.23 -0.82
N LEU A 130 -5.40 2.59 -1.26
CA LEU A 130 -5.87 3.97 -1.23
C LEU A 130 -5.90 4.49 0.21
N ALA A 131 -6.44 3.72 1.15
CA ALA A 131 -6.49 4.11 2.56
C ALA A 131 -5.09 4.24 3.20
N GLN A 132 -4.11 3.46 2.77
CA GLN A 132 -2.70 3.57 3.19
C GLN A 132 -2.00 4.77 2.54
N LEU A 133 -2.40 5.17 1.33
CA LEU A 133 -1.86 6.34 0.63
C LEU A 133 -2.45 7.67 1.11
N LEU A 134 -3.69 7.66 1.64
CA LEU A 134 -4.38 8.89 2.07
C LEU A 134 -3.49 9.84 2.91
N PRO A 135 -2.75 9.39 3.95
CA PRO A 135 -1.91 10.28 4.75
C PRO A 135 -0.77 10.96 3.98
N TYR A 136 -0.42 10.46 2.79
CA TYR A 136 0.68 10.95 1.97
C TYR A 136 0.23 11.86 0.82
N SER A 137 -1.08 12.10 0.67
CA SER A 137 -1.60 13.04 -0.34
C SER A 137 -0.98 14.44 -0.13
N PRO A 138 -0.56 15.14 -1.20
CA PRO A 138 0.09 16.45 -1.13
C PRO A 138 -0.71 17.50 -0.33
N ASP A 139 -2.03 17.35 -0.27
CA ASP A 139 -2.94 18.16 0.54
C ASP A 139 -2.64 18.15 2.06
N TYR A 140 -1.90 17.15 2.57
CA TYR A 140 -1.55 17.03 3.99
C TYR A 140 -0.15 17.54 4.33
N ARG A 141 0.68 17.92 3.35
CA ARG A 141 1.98 18.54 3.61
C ARG A 141 1.81 20.05 3.79
N TRP A 142 1.24 20.46 4.93
CA TRP A 142 1.37 21.86 5.38
C TRP A 142 2.85 22.21 5.58
N PRO A 143 3.35 23.40 5.19
CA PRO A 143 4.78 23.69 5.11
C PRO A 143 5.53 23.85 6.46
N PHE A 144 4.95 23.50 7.62
CA PHE A 144 5.64 23.68 8.91
C PHE A 144 5.34 22.58 9.93
N GLY A 145 6.41 21.92 10.41
CA GLY A 145 6.45 21.10 11.63
C GLY A 145 7.34 19.86 11.49
N LEU A 146 8.68 19.95 11.35
CA LEU A 146 9.74 20.29 12.33
C LEU A 146 10.52 19.04 12.75
N ALA A 147 11.84 19.11 12.47
CA ALA A 147 13.02 18.63 13.22
C ALA A 147 12.97 17.29 13.97
#